data_AF-A0AAD6Y117-F1
#
_entry.id   AF-A0AAD6Y117-F1
#
_cell.length_a   1.000
_cell.length_b   1.000
_cell.length_c   1.000
_cell.angle_alpha   90.00
_cell.angle_beta   90.00
_cell.angle_gamma   90.00
#
_symmetry.space_group_name_H-M   'P 1'
#
loop_
_entity.id
_entity.type
_entity.pdbx_description
1 polymer ?
#
loop_
_entity_poly.entity_id
_entity_poly.type
_entity_poly.pdbx_seq_one_letter_code
_entity_poly.pdbx_strand_id
1 'polypeptide(L)'
;MDTISPTTASSDLDTIHPLASSASSNYSLTPSAAPAAQALIWEMKAKLGALDQSLGALHGQTVQIALLGGEPQIAEEIENLRNQLWDQDRMHKEGIQEIKLLLDHVLQNDVVELLKKQAEDDIAGEIDRIVEEQVAICLKSHIPQELQAEVKEQETILEVVRRDLHNSESRRTNAMLRSSHEDDSLQVIYKADGTVPDKYPPTLKALFEMDVETSKELMKEYELPDCSNTRERNLNRLLQFFGVRYQMVREGAATRSVGLA
;
A
#
# COMPACT_ATOMS: atom_id res chain seq x y z
N MET A 1 41.91 21.00 26.47
CA MET A 1 42.28 19.80 25.68
C MET A 1 40.96 19.14 25.39
N ASP A 2 40.42 19.53 24.25
CA ASP A 2 39.03 19.44 23.80
C ASP A 2 39.11 19.25 22.28
N THR A 3 38.24 18.58 21.54
CA THR A 3 37.16 17.61 21.74
C THR A 3 36.79 17.17 20.30
N ILE A 4 36.32 15.93 20.16
CA ILE A 4 35.34 15.46 19.15
C ILE A 4 35.81 15.20 17.70
N SER A 5 35.77 13.91 17.36
CA SER A 5 35.79 13.30 16.02
C SER A 5 34.45 13.43 15.28
N PRO A 6 34.42 13.45 13.93
CA PRO A 6 33.18 13.27 13.17
C PRO A 6 33.03 11.83 12.66
N THR A 7 31.84 11.27 12.88
CA THR A 7 31.31 10.05 12.25
C THR A 7 30.00 10.45 11.58
N THR A 8 29.87 10.24 10.28
CA THR A 8 28.56 10.09 9.61
C THR A 8 28.75 9.16 8.42
N ALA A 9 28.21 7.95 8.59
CA ALA A 9 28.02 6.96 7.54
C ALA A 9 26.73 7.28 6.76
N SER A 10 26.76 6.85 5.51
CA SER A 10 25.74 7.00 4.49
C SER A 10 24.65 5.93 4.59
N SER A 11 23.65 6.08 3.70
CA SER A 11 22.68 5.11 3.19
C SER A 11 21.62 4.56 4.14
N ASP A 12 20.40 5.08 4.00
CA ASP A 12 19.22 4.25 3.77
C ASP A 12 18.31 4.94 2.75
N LEU A 13 18.34 4.40 1.53
CA LEU A 13 17.32 4.52 0.50
C LEU A 13 16.34 3.38 0.79
N ASP A 14 15.09 3.68 1.10
CA ASP A 14 14.04 2.69 0.92
C ASP A 14 12.80 3.33 0.27
N THR A 15 12.59 2.87 -0.96
CA THR A 15 11.29 2.46 -1.51
C THR A 15 10.20 3.52 -1.71
N ILE A 16 10.11 3.93 -2.97
CA ILE A 16 8.95 4.57 -3.62
C ILE A 16 8.16 3.50 -4.36
N HIS A 17 6.85 3.39 -4.06
CA HIS A 17 5.67 3.23 -4.97
C HIS A 17 4.49 2.58 -4.20
N PRO A 18 3.22 2.70 -4.64
CA PRO A 18 2.62 3.63 -5.59
C PRO A 18 1.39 4.37 -5.01
N LEU A 19 1.09 5.52 -5.64
CA LEU A 19 -0.15 6.26 -5.49
C LEU A 19 -1.22 5.63 -6.39
N ALA A 20 -2.37 5.24 -5.83
CA ALA A 20 -3.59 4.95 -6.59
C ALA A 20 -4.72 5.84 -6.07
N SER A 21 -5.01 6.83 -6.91
CA SER A 21 -6.31 7.33 -7.33
C SER A 21 -7.37 7.83 -6.33
N SER A 22 -7.95 8.94 -6.78
CA SER A 22 -9.32 9.40 -6.57
C SER A 22 -9.63 10.10 -5.25
N ALA A 23 -9.79 11.41 -5.32
CA ALA A 23 -11.12 12.03 -5.27
C ALA A 23 -10.99 13.55 -5.14
N SER A 24 -11.79 14.23 -5.97
CA SER A 24 -12.43 15.49 -5.62
C SER A 24 -11.53 16.71 -5.42
N SER A 25 -11.21 17.33 -6.56
CA SER A 25 -10.91 18.75 -6.68
C SER A 25 -11.98 19.59 -5.98
N ASN A 26 -11.66 20.08 -4.80
CA ASN A 26 -12.33 21.19 -4.15
C ASN A 26 -11.32 21.95 -3.30
N TYR A 27 -10.44 22.73 -3.94
CA TYR A 27 -9.73 23.82 -3.27
C TYR A 27 -9.58 25.00 -4.21
N SER A 28 -10.51 25.93 -4.03
CA SER A 28 -10.26 27.36 -3.86
C SER A 28 -9.00 27.91 -4.53
N LEU A 29 -9.24 28.78 -5.52
CA LEU A 29 -8.39 29.92 -5.86
C LEU A 29 -7.81 30.56 -4.58
N THR A 30 -6.55 30.27 -4.26
CA THR A 30 -5.76 31.09 -3.35
C THR A 30 -4.85 31.98 -4.21
N PRO A 31 -5.07 33.30 -4.21
CA PRO A 31 -4.18 34.25 -4.86
C PRO A 31 -2.97 34.45 -3.93
N SER A 32 -2.04 33.49 -3.89
CA SER A 32 -0.89 33.57 -2.98
C SER A 32 0.43 33.04 -3.57
N ALA A 33 0.48 32.78 -4.88
CA ALA A 33 1.74 32.50 -5.58
C ALA A 33 2.37 33.73 -6.25
N ALA A 34 1.59 34.81 -6.41
CA ALA A 34 2.08 36.07 -7.00
C ALA A 34 3.21 36.74 -6.20
N PRO A 35 3.18 36.85 -4.86
CA PRO A 35 4.28 37.49 -4.12
C PRO A 35 5.56 36.65 -4.13
N ALA A 36 5.46 35.31 -4.15
CA ALA A 36 6.62 34.42 -4.22
C ALA A 36 7.31 34.49 -5.61
N ALA A 37 6.54 34.52 -6.69
CA ALA A 37 7.07 34.72 -8.04
C ALA A 37 7.67 36.12 -8.22
N GLN A 38 7.05 37.15 -7.64
CA GLN A 38 7.59 38.52 -7.66
C GLN A 38 8.88 38.65 -6.85
N ALA A 39 9.01 37.95 -5.72
CA ALA A 39 10.25 37.90 -4.94
C ALA A 39 11.38 37.23 -5.73
N LEU A 40 11.09 36.14 -6.45
CA LEU A 40 12.08 35.44 -7.28
C LEU A 40 12.50 36.28 -8.50
N ILE A 41 11.56 37.02 -9.11
CA ILE A 41 11.87 37.98 -10.18
C ILE A 41 12.73 39.13 -9.64
N TRP A 42 12.46 39.64 -8.44
CA TRP A 42 13.30 40.66 -7.80
C TRP A 42 14.70 40.13 -7.49
N GLU A 43 14.82 38.89 -7.03
CA GLU A 43 16.11 38.25 -6.78
C GLU A 43 16.89 38.02 -8.08
N MET A 44 16.23 37.53 -9.15
CA MET A 44 16.86 37.39 -10.46
C MET A 44 17.27 38.75 -11.01
N LYS A 45 16.46 39.80 -10.84
CA LYS A 45 16.79 41.16 -11.28
C LYS A 45 17.94 41.76 -10.46
N ALA A 46 18.00 41.47 -9.16
CA ALA A 46 19.13 41.85 -8.30
C ALA A 46 20.41 41.12 -8.71
N LYS A 47 20.33 39.82 -9.03
CA LYS A 47 21.46 39.03 -9.53
C LYS A 47 21.90 39.49 -10.92
N LEU A 48 20.99 39.81 -11.82
CA LEU A 48 21.29 40.40 -13.13
C LEU A 48 21.92 41.80 -12.99
N GLY A 49 21.43 42.64 -12.08
CA GLY A 49 22.03 43.94 -11.78
C GLY A 49 23.41 43.81 -11.14
N ALA A 50 23.64 42.81 -10.28
CA ALA A 50 24.96 42.50 -9.75
C ALA A 50 25.90 41.96 -10.84
N LEU A 51 25.38 41.17 -11.78
CA LEU A 51 26.14 40.67 -12.92
C LEU A 51 26.51 41.81 -13.87
N ASP A 52 25.59 42.73 -14.16
CA ASP A 52 25.82 43.94 -14.96
C ASP A 52 26.82 44.89 -14.29
N GLN A 53 26.74 45.06 -12.97
CA GLN A 53 27.76 45.80 -12.20
C GLN A 53 29.12 45.10 -12.23
N SER A 54 29.16 43.76 -12.14
CA SER A 54 30.41 43.01 -12.25
C SER A 54 31.01 43.11 -13.65
N LEU A 55 30.19 43.11 -14.69
CA LEU A 55 30.60 43.24 -16.10
C LEU A 55 31.07 44.67 -16.38
N GLY A 56 30.39 45.68 -15.83
CA GLY A 56 30.81 47.07 -15.87
C GLY A 56 32.12 47.33 -15.11
N ALA A 57 32.30 46.73 -13.94
CA ALA A 57 33.55 46.81 -13.19
C ALA A 57 34.71 46.12 -13.93
N LEU A 58 34.45 44.95 -14.53
CA LEU A 58 35.43 44.21 -15.31
C LEU A 58 35.78 44.94 -16.60
N HIS A 59 34.80 45.60 -17.24
CA HIS A 59 35.02 46.48 -18.39
C HIS A 59 35.87 47.71 -17.99
N GLY A 60 35.56 48.34 -16.85
CA GLY A 60 36.34 49.46 -16.32
C GLY A 60 37.79 49.08 -15.98
N GLN A 61 38.00 47.92 -15.38
CA GLN A 61 39.33 47.35 -15.14
C GLN A 61 40.05 47.02 -16.45
N THR A 62 39.36 46.44 -17.43
CA THR A 62 39.93 46.11 -18.74
C THR A 62 40.38 47.38 -19.48
N VAL A 63 39.59 48.46 -19.41
CA VAL A 63 39.94 49.76 -20.00
C VAL A 63 41.11 50.41 -19.26
N GLN A 64 41.16 50.34 -17.93
CA GLN A 64 42.32 50.84 -17.16
C GLN A 64 43.61 50.05 -17.44
N ILE A 65 43.51 48.72 -17.57
CA ILE A 65 44.65 47.85 -17.91
C ILE A 65 45.11 48.08 -19.36
N ALA A 66 44.18 48.29 -20.30
CA ALA A 66 44.50 48.68 -21.67
C ALA A 66 45.17 50.07 -21.75
N LEU A 67 44.78 51.01 -20.88
CA LEU A 67 45.34 52.35 -20.82
C LEU A 67 46.72 52.40 -20.13
N LEU A 68 47.01 51.47 -19.21
CA LEU A 68 48.30 51.37 -18.51
C LEU A 68 49.37 50.55 -19.26
N GLY A 69 49.08 50.09 -20.48
CA GLY A 69 50.01 49.25 -21.23
C GLY A 69 50.12 47.85 -20.63
N GLY A 70 48.97 47.24 -20.34
CA GLY A 70 48.88 45.83 -19.92
C GLY A 70 49.69 44.95 -20.85
N GLU A 71 50.50 44.09 -20.24
CA GLU A 71 51.42 43.18 -20.92
C GLU A 71 50.75 42.46 -22.10
N PRO A 72 51.47 42.22 -23.21
CA PRO A 72 50.95 41.50 -24.38
C PRO A 72 50.35 40.12 -24.04
N GLN A 73 50.66 39.57 -22.87
CA GLN A 73 50.10 38.33 -22.34
C GLN A 73 48.59 38.40 -22.08
N ILE A 74 48.06 39.53 -21.59
CA ILE A 74 46.62 39.65 -21.26
C ILE A 74 45.77 39.71 -22.55
N ALA A 75 46.28 40.35 -23.60
CA ALA A 75 45.61 40.38 -24.90
C ALA A 75 45.52 38.99 -25.53
N GLU A 76 46.57 38.18 -25.37
CA GLU A 76 46.60 36.78 -25.82
C GLU A 76 45.60 35.90 -25.03
N GLU A 77 45.50 36.11 -23.71
CA GLU A 77 44.51 35.41 -22.86
C GLU A 77 43.07 35.75 -23.24
N ILE A 78 42.76 37.01 -23.55
CA ILE A 78 41.42 37.43 -23.99
C ILE A 78 41.05 36.80 -25.33
N GLU A 79 42.01 36.71 -26.27
CA GLU A 79 41.78 36.10 -27.58
C GLU A 79 41.60 34.58 -27.45
N ASN A 80 42.38 33.92 -26.59
CA ASN A 80 42.20 32.51 -26.27
C ASN A 80 40.83 32.25 -25.63
N LEU A 81 40.38 33.09 -24.71
CA LEU A 81 39.07 32.96 -24.06
C LEU A 81 37.92 33.18 -25.05
N ARG A 82 38.08 34.11 -26.01
CA ARG A 82 37.13 34.27 -27.12
C ARG A 82 37.08 33.01 -27.98
N ASN A 83 38.22 32.48 -28.41
CA ASN A 83 38.24 31.27 -29.21
C ASN A 83 37.60 30.08 -28.47
N GLN A 84 37.88 29.94 -27.17
CA GLN A 84 37.24 28.93 -26.32
C GLN A 84 35.72 29.13 -26.21
N LEU A 85 35.24 30.38 -26.07
CA LEU A 85 33.81 30.68 -26.05
C LEU A 85 33.14 30.33 -27.38
N TRP A 86 33.80 30.57 -28.51
CA TRP A 86 33.26 30.23 -29.83
C TRP A 86 33.22 28.71 -30.03
N ASP A 87 34.25 27.99 -29.60
CA ASP A 87 34.26 26.54 -29.63
C ASP A 87 33.19 25.94 -28.71
N GLN A 88 33.02 26.49 -27.50
CA GLN A 88 31.94 26.08 -26.59
C GLN A 88 30.55 26.39 -27.15
N ASP A 89 30.34 27.57 -27.75
CA ASP A 89 29.05 27.93 -28.34
C ASP A 89 28.72 27.03 -29.53
N ARG A 90 29.71 26.65 -30.34
CA ARG A 90 29.54 25.65 -31.41
C ARG A 90 29.16 24.29 -30.83
N MET A 91 29.89 23.80 -29.83
CA MET A 91 29.60 22.52 -29.16
C MET A 91 28.21 22.52 -28.53
N HIS A 92 27.79 23.62 -27.91
CA HIS A 92 26.46 23.75 -27.32
C HIS A 92 25.38 23.75 -28.39
N LYS A 93 25.57 24.42 -29.53
CA LYS A 93 24.61 24.39 -30.65
C LYS A 93 24.46 22.99 -31.22
N GLU A 94 25.56 22.26 -31.40
CA GLU A 94 25.54 20.87 -31.86
C GLU A 94 24.82 19.97 -30.84
N GLY A 95 25.13 20.11 -29.55
CA GLY A 95 24.47 19.36 -28.47
C GLY A 95 22.97 19.66 -28.38
N ILE A 96 22.55 20.93 -28.52
CA ILE A 96 21.12 21.31 -28.55
C ILE A 96 20.42 20.68 -29.75
N GLN A 97 21.10 20.62 -30.91
CA GLN A 97 20.52 20.02 -32.10
C GLN A 97 20.35 18.51 -31.96
N GLU A 98 21.31 17.82 -31.34
CA GLU A 98 21.21 16.40 -31.00
C GLU A 98 20.07 16.13 -30.02
N ILE A 99 19.98 16.92 -28.93
CA ILE A 99 18.88 16.82 -27.96
C ILE A 99 17.52 17.02 -28.64
N LYS A 100 17.43 17.98 -29.58
CA LYS A 100 16.19 18.21 -30.33
C LYS A 100 15.79 17.01 -31.18
N LEU A 101 16.74 16.36 -31.84
CA LEU A 101 16.47 15.16 -32.64
C LEU A 101 16.06 13.98 -31.77
N LEU A 102 16.73 13.79 -30.62
CA LEU A 102 16.36 12.75 -29.66
C LEU A 102 14.96 12.99 -29.09
N LEU A 103 14.66 14.24 -28.72
CA LEU A 103 13.35 14.63 -28.20
C LEU A 103 12.25 14.42 -29.23
N ASP A 104 12.49 14.77 -30.50
CA ASP A 104 11.52 14.56 -31.59
C ASP A 104 11.26 13.06 -31.81
N HIS A 105 12.31 12.23 -31.80
CA HIS A 105 12.17 10.78 -31.91
C HIS A 105 11.40 10.16 -30.74
N VAL A 106 11.75 10.51 -29.50
CA VAL A 106 11.10 10.03 -28.28
C VAL A 106 9.64 10.49 -28.25
N LEU A 107 9.36 11.77 -28.56
CA LEU A 107 7.99 12.26 -28.59
C LEU A 107 7.17 11.60 -29.70
N GLN A 108 7.73 11.43 -30.90
CA GLN A 108 6.96 10.92 -32.02
C GLN A 108 6.70 9.43 -31.93
N ASN A 109 7.67 8.64 -31.46
CA ASN A 109 7.51 7.18 -31.41
C ASN A 109 6.94 6.73 -30.07
N ASP A 110 7.50 7.17 -28.94
CA ASP A 110 7.12 6.64 -27.63
C ASP A 110 5.74 7.13 -27.20
N VAL A 111 5.38 8.39 -27.50
CA VAL A 111 4.05 8.91 -27.18
C VAL A 111 2.99 8.27 -28.08
N VAL A 112 3.29 8.05 -29.37
CA VAL A 112 2.35 7.39 -30.28
C VAL A 112 2.15 5.94 -29.88
N GLU A 113 3.22 5.22 -29.51
CA GLU A 113 3.12 3.85 -29.03
C GLU A 113 2.35 3.76 -27.70
N LEU A 114 2.61 4.68 -26.76
CA LEU A 114 1.89 4.74 -25.50
C LEU A 114 0.39 5.03 -25.71
N LEU A 115 0.06 6.03 -26.54
CA LEU A 115 -1.33 6.37 -26.84
C LEU A 115 -2.05 5.24 -27.57
N LYS A 116 -1.36 4.57 -28.50
CA LYS A 116 -1.91 3.40 -29.19
C LYS A 116 -2.20 2.27 -28.21
N LYS A 117 -1.25 1.95 -27.32
CA LYS A 117 -1.43 0.94 -26.29
C LYS A 117 -2.58 1.29 -25.35
N GLN A 118 -2.65 2.53 -24.88
CA GLN A 118 -3.75 2.99 -24.04
C GLN A 118 -5.10 2.87 -24.75
N ALA A 119 -5.17 3.24 -26.03
CA ALA A 119 -6.40 3.09 -26.82
C ALA A 119 -6.79 1.62 -27.02
N GLU A 120 -5.82 0.73 -27.24
CA GLU A 120 -6.05 -0.72 -27.34
C GLU A 120 -6.58 -1.28 -26.02
N ASP A 121 -6.00 -0.89 -24.88
CA ASP A 121 -6.44 -1.28 -23.54
C ASP A 121 -7.87 -0.77 -23.22
N ASP A 122 -8.16 0.49 -23.57
CA ASP A 122 -9.49 1.10 -23.39
C ASP A 122 -10.54 0.39 -24.27
N ILE A 123 -10.20 0.07 -25.52
CA ILE A 123 -11.07 -0.68 -26.44
C ILE A 123 -11.30 -2.10 -25.91
N ALA A 124 -10.25 -2.78 -25.45
CA ALA A 124 -10.37 -4.13 -24.89
C ALA A 124 -11.29 -4.14 -23.67
N GLY A 125 -11.14 -3.17 -22.76
CA GLY A 125 -12.02 -3.04 -21.60
C GLY A 125 -13.48 -2.78 -21.97
N GLU A 126 -13.74 -1.95 -22.99
CA GLU A 126 -15.11 -1.71 -23.45
C GLU A 126 -15.71 -2.93 -24.16
N ILE A 127 -14.91 -3.68 -24.93
CA ILE A 127 -15.34 -4.94 -25.54
C ILE A 127 -15.71 -5.95 -24.44
N ASP A 128 -14.86 -6.13 -23.43
CA ASP A 128 -15.14 -7.05 -22.32
C ASP A 128 -16.45 -6.68 -21.62
N ARG A 129 -16.69 -5.39 -21.36
CA ARG A 129 -17.94 -4.91 -20.78
C ARG A 129 -19.16 -5.24 -21.65
N ILE A 130 -19.08 -5.00 -22.96
CA ILE A 130 -20.16 -5.29 -23.90
C ILE A 130 -20.42 -6.79 -23.98
N VAL A 131 -19.36 -7.60 -23.99
CA VAL A 131 -19.46 -9.06 -24.01
C VAL A 131 -20.10 -9.57 -22.73
N GLU A 132 -19.70 -9.08 -21.55
CA GLU A 132 -20.33 -9.43 -20.27
C GLU A 132 -21.83 -9.12 -20.26
N GLU A 133 -22.23 -7.94 -20.73
CA GLU A 133 -23.65 -7.56 -20.81
C GLU A 133 -24.42 -8.47 -21.77
N GLN A 134 -23.88 -8.70 -22.96
CA GLN A 134 -24.52 -9.54 -23.96
C GLN A 134 -24.60 -11.00 -23.50
N VAL A 135 -23.55 -11.51 -22.88
CA VAL A 135 -23.52 -12.85 -22.28
C VAL A 135 -24.55 -12.95 -21.16
N ALA A 136 -24.68 -11.95 -20.28
CA ALA A 136 -25.71 -11.95 -19.24
C ALA A 136 -27.13 -12.01 -19.82
N ILE A 137 -27.41 -11.31 -20.93
CA ILE A 137 -28.70 -11.35 -21.64
C ILE A 137 -28.93 -12.72 -22.29
N CYS A 138 -27.90 -13.26 -22.95
CA CYS A 138 -27.95 -14.58 -23.58
C CYS A 138 -28.16 -15.69 -22.54
N LEU A 139 -27.46 -15.64 -21.40
CA LEU A 139 -27.63 -16.60 -20.32
C LEU A 139 -29.04 -16.53 -19.72
N LYS A 140 -29.61 -15.34 -19.53
CA LYS A 140 -31.01 -15.19 -19.06
C LYS A 140 -32.05 -15.76 -20.02
N SER A 141 -31.80 -15.69 -21.33
CA SER A 141 -32.73 -16.19 -22.34
C SER A 141 -32.57 -17.67 -22.66
N HIS A 142 -31.34 -18.20 -22.58
CA HIS A 142 -31.03 -19.57 -22.98
C HIS A 142 -30.94 -20.55 -21.80
N ILE A 143 -30.68 -20.08 -20.58
CA ILE A 143 -30.68 -20.94 -19.40
C ILE A 143 -32.05 -20.83 -18.72
N PRO A 144 -32.83 -21.92 -18.65
CA PRO A 144 -34.07 -21.99 -17.89
C PRO A 144 -33.87 -21.51 -16.45
N GLN A 145 -34.81 -20.71 -15.94
CA GLN A 145 -34.77 -20.21 -14.56
C GLN A 145 -34.71 -21.35 -13.54
N GLU A 146 -35.25 -22.53 -13.87
CA GLU A 146 -35.18 -23.74 -13.04
C GLU A 146 -33.73 -24.19 -12.80
N LEU A 147 -32.89 -24.22 -13.85
CA LEU A 147 -31.48 -24.59 -13.70
C LEU A 147 -30.68 -23.53 -12.94
N GLN A 148 -31.01 -22.25 -13.10
CA GLN A 148 -30.38 -21.18 -12.32
C GLN A 148 -30.74 -21.28 -10.83
N ALA A 149 -31.97 -21.67 -10.52
CA ALA A 149 -32.40 -21.91 -9.15
C ALA A 149 -31.70 -23.15 -8.56
N GLU A 150 -31.60 -24.24 -9.34
CA GLU A 150 -30.91 -25.46 -8.92
C GLU A 150 -29.42 -25.22 -8.67
N VAL A 151 -28.72 -24.49 -9.53
CA VAL A 151 -27.31 -24.14 -9.31
C VAL A 151 -27.13 -23.35 -8.01
N LYS A 152 -27.98 -22.34 -7.76
CA LYS A 152 -27.93 -21.58 -6.52
C LYS A 152 -28.21 -22.44 -5.30
N GLU A 153 -29.18 -23.35 -5.39
CA GLU A 153 -29.46 -24.30 -4.31
C GLU A 153 -28.24 -25.20 -4.06
N GLN A 154 -27.63 -25.75 -5.11
CA GLN A 154 -26.42 -26.56 -5.00
C GLN A 154 -25.23 -25.76 -4.45
N GLU A 155 -25.04 -24.51 -4.83
CA GLU A 155 -24.03 -23.62 -4.26
C GLU A 155 -24.24 -23.43 -2.77
N THR A 156 -25.47 -23.12 -2.33
CA THR A 156 -25.78 -23.00 -0.90
C THR A 156 -25.55 -24.31 -0.13
N ILE A 157 -25.89 -25.46 -0.73
CA ILE A 157 -25.61 -26.77 -0.14
C ILE A 157 -24.09 -26.98 -0.03
N LEU A 158 -23.31 -26.66 -1.06
CA LEU A 158 -21.86 -26.79 -1.04
C LEU A 158 -21.22 -25.89 0.01
N GLU A 159 -21.73 -24.67 0.22
CA GLU A 159 -21.28 -23.79 1.30
C GLU A 159 -21.55 -24.39 2.68
N VAL A 160 -22.73 -24.98 2.89
CA VAL A 160 -23.06 -25.70 4.13
C VAL A 160 -22.11 -26.88 4.33
N VAL A 161 -21.89 -27.71 3.30
CA VAL A 161 -21.01 -28.88 3.38
C VAL A 161 -19.55 -28.48 3.63
N ARG A 162 -19.05 -27.43 2.96
CA ARG A 162 -17.69 -26.91 3.20
C ARG A 162 -17.53 -26.42 4.63
N ARG A 163 -18.53 -25.73 5.15
CA ARG A 163 -18.54 -25.24 6.53
C ARG A 163 -18.57 -26.39 7.53
N ASP A 164 -19.39 -27.40 7.30
CA ASP A 164 -19.47 -28.59 8.16
C ASP A 164 -18.16 -29.39 8.13
N LEU A 165 -17.54 -29.51 6.96
CA LEU A 165 -16.22 -30.11 6.80
C LEU A 165 -15.16 -29.34 7.58
N HIS A 166 -15.10 -28.02 7.43
CA HIS A 166 -14.21 -27.16 8.19
C HIS A 166 -14.44 -27.30 9.70
N ASN A 167 -15.70 -27.28 10.14
CA ASN A 167 -16.06 -27.46 11.55
C ASN A 167 -15.64 -28.83 12.09
N SER A 168 -15.78 -29.89 11.29
CA SER A 168 -15.30 -31.23 11.61
C SER A 168 -13.77 -31.27 11.72
N GLU A 169 -13.06 -30.64 10.79
CA GLU A 169 -11.60 -30.56 10.80
C GLU A 169 -11.08 -29.74 11.97
N SER A 170 -11.66 -28.57 12.24
CA SER A 170 -11.38 -27.75 13.41
C SER A 170 -11.58 -28.55 14.70
N ARG A 171 -12.69 -29.29 14.84
CA ARG A 171 -12.92 -30.16 16.02
C ARG A 171 -11.86 -31.25 16.13
N ARG A 172 -11.45 -31.85 15.02
CA ARG A 172 -10.40 -32.89 15.00
C ARG A 172 -9.06 -32.32 15.45
N THR A 173 -8.69 -31.14 14.98
CA THR A 173 -7.46 -30.44 15.37
C THR A 173 -7.51 -30.01 16.83
N ASN A 174 -8.64 -29.45 17.27
CA ASN A 174 -8.88 -29.08 18.66
C ASN A 174 -8.83 -30.29 19.62
N ALA A 175 -9.25 -31.46 19.15
CA ALA A 175 -9.15 -32.71 19.91
C ALA A 175 -7.70 -33.17 20.15
N MET A 176 -6.74 -32.72 19.33
CA MET A 176 -5.31 -33.05 19.48
C MET A 176 -4.60 -32.12 20.47
N LEU A 177 -5.22 -30.99 20.85
CA LEU A 177 -4.63 -30.05 21.79
C LEU A 177 -4.43 -30.70 23.16
N ARG A 178 -3.27 -30.47 23.77
CA ARG A 178 -2.85 -31.06 25.06
C ARG A 178 -2.98 -30.06 26.21
N SER A 179 -3.33 -30.52 27.42
CA SER A 179 -3.45 -29.66 28.62
C SER A 179 -2.09 -29.10 29.07
N SER A 180 -0.99 -29.65 28.56
CA SER A 180 0.35 -29.13 28.79
C SER A 180 0.66 -27.87 27.97
N HIS A 181 -0.15 -27.57 26.95
CA HIS A 181 0.06 -26.45 26.01
C HIS A 181 -1.19 -25.57 25.96
N GLU A 182 -1.45 -24.86 27.07
CA GLU A 182 -2.62 -23.97 27.21
C GLU A 182 -2.58 -22.74 26.29
N ASP A 183 -1.39 -22.40 25.78
CA ASP A 183 -1.17 -21.30 24.85
C ASP A 183 -1.44 -21.69 23.37
N ASP A 184 -1.75 -22.96 23.10
CA ASP A 184 -2.06 -23.41 21.73
C ASP A 184 -3.35 -22.76 21.22
N SER A 185 -3.33 -22.39 19.94
CA SER A 185 -4.46 -21.72 19.28
C SER A 185 -5.61 -22.69 19.02
N LEU A 186 -6.81 -22.26 19.39
CA LEU A 186 -8.04 -23.01 19.14
C LEU A 186 -8.54 -22.73 17.72
N GLN A 187 -8.68 -23.77 16.90
CA GLN A 187 -9.21 -23.63 15.55
C GLN A 187 -10.67 -23.22 15.59
N VAL A 188 -11.01 -22.23 14.75
CA VAL A 188 -12.32 -21.57 14.74
C VAL A 188 -13.40 -22.52 14.22
N ILE A 189 -14.59 -22.43 14.83
CA ILE A 189 -15.77 -23.18 14.41
C ILE A 189 -16.82 -22.15 13.99
N TYR A 190 -17.35 -22.31 12.77
CA TYR A 190 -18.36 -21.43 12.22
C TYR A 190 -19.76 -21.82 12.73
N LYS A 191 -20.63 -20.81 12.88
CA LYS A 191 -22.06 -20.99 13.18
C LYS A 191 -22.83 -21.55 11.99
N ALA A 192 -24.12 -21.85 12.19
CA ALA A 192 -25.04 -22.20 11.10
C ALA A 192 -25.14 -21.10 10.03
N ASP A 193 -24.91 -19.85 10.41
CA ASP A 193 -24.93 -18.69 9.51
C ASP A 193 -23.58 -18.42 8.82
N GLY A 194 -22.55 -19.25 9.07
CA GLY A 194 -21.20 -19.06 8.49
C GLY A 194 -20.36 -17.97 9.16
N THR A 195 -20.90 -17.26 10.14
CA THR A 195 -20.18 -16.23 10.90
C THR A 195 -19.43 -16.83 12.10
N VAL A 196 -18.40 -16.12 12.55
CA VAL A 196 -17.65 -16.44 13.77
C VAL A 196 -18.22 -15.58 14.91
N PRO A 197 -18.44 -16.14 16.12
CA PRO A 197 -18.79 -15.35 17.29
C PRO A 197 -17.76 -14.26 17.58
N ASP A 198 -18.20 -13.04 17.92
CA ASP A 198 -17.31 -11.94 18.32
C ASP A 198 -16.50 -12.29 19.58
N LYS A 199 -17.07 -13.13 20.44
CA LYS A 199 -16.48 -13.57 21.71
C LYS A 199 -15.79 -14.93 21.60
N TYR A 200 -15.35 -15.32 20.40
CA TYR A 200 -14.64 -16.58 20.23
C TYR A 200 -13.24 -16.52 20.87
N PRO A 201 -12.89 -17.46 21.77
CA PRO A 201 -11.58 -17.46 22.41
C PRO A 201 -10.49 -17.95 21.43
N PRO A 202 -9.41 -17.19 21.22
CA PRO A 202 -8.34 -17.56 20.28
C PRO A 202 -7.43 -18.69 20.79
N THR A 203 -7.37 -18.90 22.11
CA THR A 203 -6.51 -19.88 22.78
C THR A 203 -7.26 -20.65 23.86
N LEU A 204 -6.75 -21.83 24.24
CA LEU A 204 -7.33 -22.63 25.33
C LEU A 204 -7.32 -21.88 26.68
N LYS A 205 -6.24 -21.15 26.96
CA LYS A 205 -6.15 -20.29 28.14
C LYS A 205 -7.26 -19.23 28.16
N ALA A 206 -7.49 -18.53 27.05
CA ALA A 206 -8.56 -17.55 26.95
C ALA A 206 -9.94 -18.19 27.20
N LEU A 207 -10.18 -19.41 26.69
CA LEU A 207 -11.40 -20.17 26.94
C LEU A 207 -11.59 -20.52 28.43
N PHE A 208 -10.52 -20.85 29.16
CA PHE A 208 -10.60 -21.17 30.60
C PHE A 208 -10.75 -19.93 31.50
N GLU A 209 -10.26 -18.78 31.05
CA GLU A 209 -10.38 -17.49 31.74
C GLU A 209 -11.74 -16.80 31.52
N MET A 210 -12.55 -17.29 30.58
CA MET A 210 -13.89 -16.75 30.33
C MET A 210 -14.80 -16.79 31.56
N ASP A 211 -15.57 -15.73 31.73
CA ASP A 211 -16.57 -15.57 32.76
C ASP A 211 -17.89 -16.31 32.43
N VAL A 212 -18.79 -16.34 33.40
CA VAL A 212 -20.08 -17.05 33.27
C VAL A 212 -20.99 -16.38 32.23
N GLU A 213 -20.90 -15.05 32.06
CA GLU A 213 -21.78 -14.31 31.16
C GLU A 213 -21.35 -14.50 29.71
N THR A 214 -20.06 -14.31 29.42
CA THR A 214 -19.52 -14.55 28.07
C THR A 214 -19.67 -16.00 27.62
N SER A 215 -19.47 -16.98 28.52
CA SER A 215 -19.69 -18.39 28.18
C SER A 215 -21.16 -18.73 27.89
N LYS A 216 -22.11 -18.09 28.59
CA LYS A 216 -23.55 -18.23 28.31
C LYS A 216 -23.95 -17.61 26.97
N GLU A 217 -23.41 -16.43 26.67
CA GLU A 217 -23.64 -15.77 25.38
C GLU A 217 -23.10 -16.60 24.24
N LEU A 218 -21.87 -17.12 24.36
CA LEU A 218 -21.27 -18.00 23.35
C LEU A 218 -22.09 -19.28 23.15
N MET A 219 -22.59 -19.90 24.24
CA MET A 219 -23.48 -21.05 24.14
C MET A 219 -24.78 -20.73 23.42
N LYS A 220 -25.36 -19.55 23.67
CA LYS A 220 -26.58 -19.09 23.00
C LYS A 220 -26.35 -18.82 21.53
N GLU A 221 -25.20 -18.23 21.18
CA GLU A 221 -24.80 -17.94 19.81
C GLU A 221 -24.52 -19.20 18.97
N TYR A 222 -24.12 -20.31 19.61
CA TYR A 222 -24.01 -21.62 18.98
C TYR A 222 -25.25 -22.49 19.13
N GLU A 223 -26.35 -21.94 19.68
CA GLU A 223 -27.63 -22.63 19.89
C GLU A 223 -27.50 -23.94 20.68
N LEU A 224 -26.57 -23.99 21.63
CA LEU A 224 -26.32 -25.19 22.43
C LEU A 224 -27.42 -25.37 23.50
N PRO A 225 -27.94 -26.59 23.68
CA PRO A 225 -28.91 -26.86 24.74
C PRO A 225 -28.26 -26.79 26.14
N ASP A 226 -29.09 -26.47 27.14
CA ASP A 226 -28.77 -26.52 28.59
C ASP A 226 -27.78 -25.47 29.13
N CYS A 227 -28.01 -24.18 28.84
CA CYS A 227 -27.28 -23.09 29.49
C CYS A 227 -27.46 -23.15 31.02
N SER A 228 -26.40 -23.49 31.75
CA SER A 228 -26.41 -23.56 33.21
C SER A 228 -25.99 -22.24 33.85
N ASN A 229 -26.31 -22.04 35.12
CA ASN A 229 -25.80 -20.91 35.91
C ASN A 229 -24.37 -21.11 36.40
N THR A 230 -23.73 -22.21 36.03
CA THR A 230 -22.40 -22.55 36.53
C THR A 230 -21.36 -22.59 35.43
N ARG A 231 -20.24 -21.89 35.66
CA ARG A 231 -19.15 -21.71 34.70
C ARG A 231 -18.64 -23.04 34.16
N GLU A 232 -18.35 -23.98 35.05
CA GLU A 232 -17.71 -25.25 34.69
C GLU A 232 -18.61 -26.08 33.78
N ARG A 233 -19.93 -26.06 34.01
CA ARG A 233 -20.87 -26.82 33.19
C ARG A 233 -20.99 -26.24 31.78
N ASN A 234 -21.01 -24.91 31.66
CA ASN A 234 -21.05 -24.22 30.38
C ASN A 234 -19.74 -24.43 29.59
N LEU A 235 -18.59 -24.27 30.25
CA LEU A 235 -17.29 -24.52 29.64
C LEU A 235 -17.11 -25.99 29.23
N ASN A 236 -17.52 -26.95 30.05
CA ASN A 236 -17.46 -28.37 29.67
C ASN A 236 -18.30 -28.67 28.42
N ARG A 237 -19.45 -28.02 28.27
CA ARG A 237 -20.28 -28.18 27.08
C ARG A 237 -19.65 -27.52 25.85
N LEU A 238 -19.07 -26.34 26.00
CA LEU A 238 -18.32 -25.66 24.95
C LEU A 238 -17.09 -26.45 24.52
N LEU A 239 -16.31 -26.99 25.47
CA LEU A 239 -15.16 -27.85 25.20
C LEU A 239 -15.57 -29.10 24.42
N GLN A 240 -16.66 -29.76 24.84
CA GLN A 240 -17.21 -30.90 24.12
C GLN A 240 -17.66 -30.53 22.70
N PHE A 241 -18.30 -29.36 22.54
CA PHE A 241 -18.72 -28.87 21.23
C PHE A 241 -17.50 -28.55 20.35
N PHE A 242 -16.47 -27.92 20.89
CA PHE A 242 -15.23 -27.62 20.16
C PHE A 242 -14.37 -28.86 19.87
N GLY A 243 -14.77 -30.04 20.33
CA GLY A 243 -14.07 -31.30 20.11
C GLY A 243 -12.89 -31.52 21.06
N VAL A 244 -12.73 -30.65 22.05
CA VAL A 244 -11.63 -30.69 23.02
C VAL A 244 -11.90 -31.76 24.06
N ARG A 245 -10.94 -32.68 24.26
CA ARG A 245 -11.06 -33.82 25.20
C ARG A 245 -10.74 -33.43 26.66
N TYR A 246 -11.17 -32.24 27.09
CA TYR A 246 -11.03 -31.78 28.48
C TYR A 246 -12.36 -31.77 29.21
N GLN A 247 -12.30 -32.12 30.48
CA GLN A 247 -13.40 -31.91 31.41
C GLN A 247 -12.89 -31.18 32.64
N MET A 248 -13.50 -30.05 32.93
CA MET A 248 -13.35 -29.33 34.19
C MET A 248 -14.07 -30.14 35.27
N VAL A 249 -13.31 -30.69 36.22
CA VAL A 249 -13.84 -31.38 37.40
C VAL A 249 -13.97 -30.38 38.53
N ARG A 250 -15.10 -30.43 39.26
CA ARG A 250 -15.26 -29.71 40.51
C ARG A 250 -14.57 -30.47 41.62
N GLU A 251 -13.33 -30.11 41.93
CA GLU A 251 -12.77 -30.40 43.24
C GLU A 251 -13.04 -29.21 44.16
N GLY A 252 -13.44 -29.50 45.40
CA GLY A 252 -13.72 -28.48 46.41
C GLY A 252 -12.55 -27.48 46.52
N ALA A 253 -12.83 -26.24 46.10
CA ALA A 253 -12.05 -25.02 46.33
C ALA A 253 -10.77 -24.74 45.50
N ALA A 254 -10.35 -25.54 44.51
CA ALA A 254 -9.31 -25.10 43.56
C ALA A 254 -9.51 -25.75 42.17
N THR A 255 -9.57 -24.94 41.11
CA THR A 255 -9.78 -25.43 39.74
C THR A 255 -8.45 -25.84 39.10
N ARG A 256 -8.37 -27.09 38.62
CA ARG A 256 -7.30 -27.58 37.74
C ARG A 256 -7.94 -28.36 36.59
N SER A 257 -7.47 -28.13 35.37
CA SER A 257 -7.88 -28.87 34.17
C SER A 257 -7.32 -30.29 34.23
N VAL A 258 -8.14 -31.31 33.97
CA VAL A 258 -7.72 -32.72 33.93
C VAL A 258 -7.94 -33.26 32.52
N GLY A 259 -6.86 -33.71 31.88
CA GLY A 259 -6.91 -34.43 30.60
C GLY A 259 -7.37 -35.86 30.79
N LEU A 260 -8.36 -36.30 30.02
CA LEU A 260 -8.72 -37.72 29.90
C LEU A 260 -7.73 -38.38 28.93
N ALA A 261 -6.99 -39.37 29.43
CA ALA A 261 -6.03 -40.18 28.66
C ALA A 261 -6.72 -41.09 27.63
#